data_AF-A0A264Y8H2-F1
#
_entry.id   AF-A0A264Y8H2-F1
#
_cell.length_a   1.000
_cell.length_b   1.000
_cell.length_c   1.000
_cell.angle_alpha   90.00
_cell.angle_beta   90.00
_cell.angle_gamma   90.00
#
_symmetry.space_group_name_H-M   'P 1'
#
loop_
_entity.id
_entity.type
_entity.pdbx_description
1 polymer ?
#
loop_
_entity_poly.entity_id
_entity_poly.type
_entity_poly.pdbx_seq_one_letter_code
_entity_poly.pdbx_strand_id
1 'polypeptide(L)'
;MEIQTISPSIPRQRRRIESFLQSNGLRYDDMDYYAFVVDESTDEIVAGGGLKGGVIKCVAVSDGHKGEAVANMIVSHLIAKANAEGFQCVKLFTKPRNRQLFESLSFRMLAEAPEAILMETGIGGIADYLKTLKRTAKEAAEAAQAEAGSVGAAEALSSDKKHVGCIVMNCNPFTLGHRYLVESASRMVERLFVIVVKEDRSVFSYKERKAMVVAGTADLKNVMVCDGSEYAISDTTFPTYFLKRLSDATDTQILLDLDLYRRHIAPALGAEVRFVGTEPTDELTRRYNELMMQSLGEDHVVQIKRLENGGTAVSASRVRGAMDCNCLKEAAQLVPHTTIPYIIAHLATRALHAELDTTPKPGLVDKHDSGAHRDMDHALMSRSIRALHPYFVRLALLGFAEEMPCHDDIVKIGIEAERAMYESTNGVNTYKGALFSMGLAVVAAAGKAWQKAVVTPQNLSAAITKLAYAFPDTKGTHGSKAKQTASSETGTFKGALDNAREGYPMLFADWLPFYDNLRKNGEPHALHLTLLRIMCDLDDTNIVYRTSLTMMRQVKEESRDVIRKWSGAEASARPDLDTILSDMNNSFVQRNVSPGGSADMLSLVVFISGVLG
;
A
#
# COMPACT_ATOMS: atom_id res chain seq x y z
N MET A 1 -27.24 16.33 35.56
CA MET A 1 -26.84 15.50 34.41
C MET A 1 -25.57 16.06 33.80
N GLU A 2 -24.43 15.50 34.17
CA GLU A 2 -23.11 15.84 33.65
C GLU A 2 -22.65 14.76 32.67
N ILE A 3 -21.98 15.16 31.58
CA ILE A 3 -21.43 14.20 30.62
C ILE A 3 -20.14 13.63 31.18
N GLN A 4 -20.11 12.31 31.31
CA GLN A 4 -18.94 11.55 31.69
C GLN A 4 -18.34 10.84 30.48
N THR A 5 -17.05 10.49 30.58
CA THR A 5 -16.30 9.87 29.49
C THR A 5 -15.55 8.65 30.00
N ILE A 6 -15.50 7.60 29.19
CA ILE A 6 -14.71 6.40 29.46
C ILE A 6 -13.93 5.99 28.23
N SER A 7 -12.81 5.32 28.46
CA SER A 7 -11.95 4.80 27.40
C SER A 7 -12.39 3.38 27.02
N PRO A 8 -12.91 3.15 25.80
CA PRO A 8 -13.33 1.81 25.38
C PRO A 8 -12.17 0.81 25.28
N SER A 9 -10.92 1.28 25.32
CA SER A 9 -9.71 0.45 25.38
C SER A 9 -9.51 -0.26 26.72
N ILE A 10 -10.15 0.21 27.81
CA ILE A 10 -9.99 -0.37 29.15
C ILE A 10 -11.03 -1.48 29.35
N PRO A 11 -10.65 -2.77 29.55
CA PRO A 11 -11.58 -3.90 29.55
C PRO A 11 -12.72 -3.83 30.58
N ARG A 12 -12.46 -3.22 31.74
CA ARG A 12 -13.49 -3.02 32.79
C ARG A 12 -14.51 -1.95 32.38
N GLN A 13 -14.06 -0.87 31.74
CA GLN A 13 -14.94 0.21 31.28
C GLN A 13 -15.75 -0.25 30.05
N ARG A 14 -15.13 -1.00 29.13
CA ARG A 14 -15.81 -1.61 27.98
C ARG A 14 -17.01 -2.46 28.39
N ARG A 15 -16.87 -3.32 29.40
CA ARG A 15 -17.98 -4.15 29.90
C ARG A 15 -19.18 -3.33 30.38
N ARG A 16 -18.95 -2.16 30.96
CA ARG A 16 -20.03 -1.23 31.36
C ARG A 16 -20.79 -0.70 30.14
N ILE A 17 -20.07 -0.35 29.06
CA ILE A 17 -20.67 0.08 27.79
C ILE A 17 -21.46 -1.08 27.17
N GLU A 18 -20.85 -2.26 27.05
CA GLU A 18 -21.48 -3.45 26.47
C GLU A 18 -22.81 -3.78 27.16
N SER A 19 -22.84 -3.76 28.49
CA SER A 19 -24.05 -4.03 29.27
C SER A 19 -25.17 -3.01 28.98
N PHE A 20 -24.83 -1.73 28.87
CA PHE A 20 -25.80 -0.66 28.57
C PHE A 20 -26.30 -0.73 27.12
N LEU A 21 -25.41 -0.99 26.17
CA LEU A 21 -25.82 -1.15 24.77
C LEU A 21 -26.72 -2.37 24.60
N GLN A 22 -26.39 -3.48 25.25
CA GLN A 22 -27.17 -4.71 25.19
C GLN A 22 -28.57 -4.55 25.77
N SER A 23 -28.72 -3.84 26.90
CA SER A 23 -30.06 -3.54 27.47
C SER A 23 -30.91 -2.65 26.55
N ASN A 24 -30.27 -1.87 25.68
CA ASN A 24 -30.92 -1.04 24.65
C ASN A 24 -30.98 -1.71 23.27
N GLY A 25 -30.69 -3.02 23.17
CA GLY A 25 -30.77 -3.77 21.92
C GLY A 25 -29.73 -3.39 20.86
N LEU A 26 -28.62 -2.77 21.26
CA LEU A 26 -27.48 -2.45 20.42
C LEU A 26 -26.30 -3.40 20.70
N ARG A 27 -25.54 -3.71 19.66
CA ARG A 27 -24.25 -4.41 19.80
C ARG A 27 -23.14 -3.36 19.97
N TYR A 28 -22.15 -3.69 20.78
CA TYR A 28 -20.92 -2.90 20.86
C TYR A 28 -20.20 -2.92 19.51
N ASP A 29 -19.72 -1.76 19.08
CA ASP A 29 -18.90 -1.59 17.89
C ASP A 29 -17.57 -0.96 18.30
N ASP A 30 -16.54 -1.14 17.49
CA ASP A 30 -15.22 -0.57 17.74
C ASP A 30 -15.26 0.97 17.67
N MET A 31 -14.75 1.62 18.72
CA MET A 31 -14.84 3.06 19.00
C MET A 31 -13.62 3.54 19.78
N ASP A 32 -13.13 4.74 19.48
CA ASP A 32 -11.97 5.35 20.14
C ASP A 32 -12.38 6.08 21.42
N TYR A 33 -13.63 6.52 21.48
CA TYR A 33 -14.15 7.39 22.53
C TYR A 33 -15.62 7.07 22.83
N TYR A 34 -16.03 7.16 24.10
CA TYR A 34 -17.42 6.98 24.52
C TYR A 34 -17.81 7.99 25.60
N ALA A 35 -18.90 8.72 25.36
CA ALA A 35 -19.50 9.66 26.30
C ALA A 35 -20.86 9.14 26.76
N PHE A 36 -21.19 9.37 28.03
CA PHE A 36 -22.44 8.93 28.62
C PHE A 36 -22.90 9.87 29.74
N VAL A 37 -24.18 9.79 30.05
CA VAL A 37 -24.82 10.47 31.19
C VAL A 37 -25.37 9.37 32.10
N VAL A 38 -25.25 9.57 33.41
CA VAL A 38 -25.84 8.69 34.44
C VAL A 38 -27.00 9.37 35.14
N ASP A 39 -27.91 8.56 35.67
CA ASP A 39 -28.89 9.00 36.65
C ASP A 39 -28.18 9.24 38.00
N GLU A 40 -28.35 10.43 38.57
CA GLU A 40 -27.68 10.82 39.83
C GLU A 40 -28.17 10.01 41.04
N SER A 41 -29.34 9.38 40.96
CA SER A 41 -29.91 8.57 42.04
C SER A 41 -29.52 7.09 41.97
N THR A 42 -29.30 6.55 40.77
CA THR A 42 -29.01 5.10 40.57
C THR A 42 -27.60 4.80 40.08
N ASP A 43 -26.82 5.81 39.63
CA ASP A 43 -25.52 5.66 38.94
C ASP A 43 -25.59 4.77 37.66
N GLU A 44 -26.81 4.54 37.15
CA GLU A 44 -27.03 3.81 35.92
C GLU A 44 -26.91 4.74 34.71
N ILE A 45 -26.38 4.22 33.60
CA ILE A 45 -26.28 4.97 32.36
C ILE A 45 -27.69 5.20 31.80
N VAL A 46 -28.05 6.46 31.61
CA VAL A 46 -29.34 6.87 31.01
C VAL A 46 -29.22 7.18 29.52
N ALA A 47 -28.04 7.60 29.07
CA ALA A 47 -27.75 7.82 27.67
C ALA A 47 -26.26 7.69 27.40
N GLY A 48 -25.90 7.28 26.19
CA GLY A 48 -24.51 7.29 25.76
C GLY A 48 -24.36 7.19 24.26
N GLY A 49 -23.16 7.48 23.80
CA GLY A 49 -22.77 7.37 22.40
C GLY A 49 -21.26 7.42 22.27
N GLY A 50 -20.76 6.78 21.22
CA GLY A 50 -19.33 6.75 20.95
C GLY A 50 -18.96 7.37 19.63
N LEU A 51 -17.66 7.50 19.45
CA LEU A 51 -17.04 8.13 18.30
C LEU A 51 -15.86 7.25 17.84
N LYS A 52 -15.79 7.02 16.54
CA LYS A 52 -14.61 6.44 15.86
C LYS A 52 -14.20 7.38 14.74
N GLY A 53 -13.08 8.08 14.91
CA GLY A 53 -12.73 9.23 14.08
C GLY A 53 -13.88 10.23 13.93
N GLY A 54 -14.31 10.52 12.70
CA GLY A 54 -15.44 11.41 12.41
C GLY A 54 -16.83 10.75 12.37
N VAL A 55 -16.98 9.51 12.88
CA VAL A 55 -18.23 8.73 12.79
C VAL A 55 -18.81 8.48 14.18
N ILE A 56 -20.03 8.97 14.41
CA ILE A 56 -20.80 8.69 15.62
C ILE A 56 -21.35 7.26 15.54
N LYS A 57 -21.21 6.53 16.64
CA LYS A 57 -21.59 5.12 16.79
C LYS A 57 -22.33 4.88 18.09
N CYS A 58 -23.10 3.79 18.14
CA CYS A 58 -23.70 3.23 19.36
C CYS A 58 -24.45 4.25 20.24
N VAL A 59 -25.23 5.15 19.63
CA VAL A 59 -26.07 6.10 20.39
C VAL A 59 -27.28 5.36 20.96
N ALA A 60 -27.40 5.34 22.29
CA ALA A 60 -28.49 4.71 23.02
C ALA A 60 -28.99 5.61 24.16
N VAL A 61 -30.29 5.49 24.46
CA VAL A 61 -30.97 6.22 25.54
C VAL A 61 -32.00 5.29 26.18
N SER A 62 -31.96 5.18 27.50
CA SER A 62 -32.90 4.37 28.29
C SER A 62 -34.33 4.92 28.20
N ASP A 63 -35.32 4.02 28.19
CA ASP A 63 -36.74 4.38 28.05
C ASP A 63 -37.24 5.26 29.22
N GLY A 64 -37.71 6.48 28.92
CA GLY A 64 -38.26 7.44 29.89
C GLY A 64 -38.47 8.86 29.33
N HIS A 65 -39.30 9.67 29.99
CA HIS A 65 -39.84 10.98 29.54
C HIS A 65 -38.82 12.13 29.31
N LYS A 66 -37.52 11.83 29.16
CA LYS A 66 -36.44 12.81 28.87
C LYS A 66 -35.51 12.39 27.73
N GLY A 67 -35.83 11.34 26.98
CA GLY A 67 -34.89 10.68 26.06
C GLY A 67 -34.31 11.58 24.96
N GLU A 68 -35.13 12.46 24.36
CA GLU A 68 -34.71 13.33 23.26
C GLU A 68 -33.72 14.42 23.70
N ALA A 69 -33.97 15.09 24.83
CA ALA A 69 -33.09 16.13 25.34
C ALA A 69 -31.69 15.58 25.71
N VAL A 70 -31.65 14.39 26.30
CA VAL A 70 -30.38 13.74 26.69
C VAL A 70 -29.65 13.18 25.47
N ALA A 71 -30.37 12.64 24.47
CA ALA A 71 -29.80 12.26 23.18
C ALA A 71 -29.10 13.46 22.52
N ASN A 72 -29.80 14.60 22.46
CA ASN A 72 -29.29 15.83 21.85
C ASN A 72 -28.03 16.33 22.57
N MET A 73 -27.98 16.24 23.89
CA MET A 73 -26.81 16.58 24.69
C MET A 73 -25.60 15.70 24.34
N ILE A 74 -25.78 14.37 24.30
CA ILE A 74 -24.71 13.42 23.95
C ILE A 74 -24.21 13.67 22.52
N VAL A 75 -25.12 13.77 21.54
CA VAL A 75 -24.74 13.93 20.14
C VAL A 75 -24.02 15.25 19.90
N SER A 76 -24.48 16.34 20.52
CA SER A 76 -23.80 17.65 20.45
C SER A 76 -22.39 17.59 21.02
N HIS A 77 -22.19 16.88 22.13
CA HIS A 77 -20.87 16.66 22.72
C HIS A 77 -19.95 15.86 21.79
N LEU A 78 -20.46 14.81 21.16
CA LEU A 78 -19.69 13.99 20.22
C LEU A 78 -19.28 14.79 18.97
N ILE A 79 -20.16 15.66 18.45
CA ILE A 79 -19.82 16.58 17.35
C ILE A 79 -18.70 17.54 17.77
N ALA A 80 -18.81 18.16 18.95
CA ALA A 80 -17.79 19.08 19.46
C ALA A 80 -16.43 18.36 19.64
N LYS A 81 -16.44 17.13 20.15
CA LYS A 81 -15.26 16.28 20.29
C LYS A 81 -14.63 15.96 18.93
N ALA A 82 -15.42 15.53 17.95
CA ALA A 82 -14.94 15.23 16.61
C ALA A 82 -14.31 16.47 15.94
N ASN A 83 -14.96 17.64 16.06
CA ASN A 83 -14.43 18.90 15.55
C ASN A 83 -13.09 19.28 16.19
N ALA A 84 -12.96 19.10 17.51
CA ALA A 84 -11.71 19.37 18.23
C ALA A 84 -10.56 18.45 17.79
N GLU A 85 -10.88 17.26 17.27
CA GLU A 85 -9.93 16.30 16.69
C GLU A 85 -9.71 16.52 15.18
N GLY A 86 -10.28 17.58 14.60
CA GLY A 86 -10.08 17.99 13.22
C GLY A 86 -11.12 17.45 12.23
N PHE A 87 -12.15 16.73 12.68
CA PHE A 87 -13.21 16.21 11.82
C PHE A 87 -14.31 17.27 11.62
N GLN A 88 -14.22 18.05 10.55
CA GLN A 88 -15.17 19.14 10.25
C GLN A 88 -16.54 18.67 9.72
N CYS A 89 -16.64 17.42 9.30
CA CYS A 89 -17.88 16.78 8.85
C CYS A 89 -18.05 15.45 9.55
N VAL A 90 -19.12 15.32 10.33
CA VAL A 90 -19.39 14.17 11.20
C VAL A 90 -20.50 13.33 10.58
N LYS A 91 -20.34 12.01 10.58
CA LYS A 91 -21.31 11.06 10.02
C LYS A 91 -21.96 10.20 11.09
N LEU A 92 -23.14 9.68 10.79
CA LEU A 92 -23.89 8.81 11.68
C LEU A 92 -24.66 7.77 10.86
N PHE A 93 -24.68 6.54 11.39
CA PHE A 93 -25.60 5.49 10.96
C PHE A 93 -26.67 5.29 12.01
N THR A 94 -27.94 5.24 11.60
CA THR A 94 -29.05 5.02 12.53
C THR A 94 -30.21 4.32 11.83
N LYS A 95 -31.21 3.85 12.59
CA LYS A 95 -32.42 3.25 12.02
C LYS A 95 -33.28 4.34 11.37
N PRO A 96 -34.01 4.05 10.28
CA PRO A 96 -34.86 5.05 9.61
C PRO A 96 -35.85 5.77 10.54
N ARG A 97 -36.41 5.06 11.53
CA ARG A 97 -37.32 5.63 12.55
C ARG A 97 -36.70 6.75 13.40
N ASN A 98 -35.38 6.80 13.50
CA ASN A 98 -34.66 7.81 14.28
C ASN A 98 -34.32 9.06 13.46
N ARG A 99 -34.72 9.14 12.19
CA ARG A 99 -34.36 10.24 11.28
C ARG A 99 -34.69 11.62 11.83
N GLN A 100 -35.92 11.82 12.31
CA GLN A 100 -36.41 13.12 12.78
C GLN A 100 -35.58 13.66 13.96
N LEU A 101 -35.15 12.76 14.88
CA LEU A 101 -34.28 13.11 16.00
C LEU A 101 -32.99 13.77 15.50
N PHE A 102 -32.31 13.15 14.54
CA PHE A 102 -31.02 13.66 14.06
C PHE A 102 -31.17 14.84 13.08
N GLU A 103 -32.28 14.93 12.34
CA GLU A 103 -32.59 16.14 11.56
C GLU A 103 -32.76 17.38 12.45
N SER A 104 -33.31 17.21 13.67
CA SER A 104 -33.38 18.30 14.66
C SER A 104 -31.99 18.81 15.11
N LEU A 105 -30.97 17.96 14.99
CA LEU A 105 -29.56 18.25 15.28
C LEU A 105 -28.78 18.68 14.04
N SER A 106 -29.48 19.15 13.01
CA SER A 106 -28.90 19.60 11.73
C SER A 106 -28.18 18.51 10.93
N PHE A 107 -28.43 17.22 11.21
CA PHE A 107 -27.98 16.17 10.30
C PHE A 107 -28.86 16.15 9.06
N ARG A 108 -28.22 16.04 7.89
CA ARG A 108 -28.89 15.78 6.62
C ARG A 108 -28.74 14.30 6.26
N MET A 109 -29.83 13.69 5.79
CA MET A 109 -29.80 12.33 5.27
C MET A 109 -29.06 12.30 3.92
N LEU A 110 -28.14 11.35 3.78
CA LEU A 110 -27.36 11.10 2.57
C LEU A 110 -27.87 9.91 1.78
N ALA A 111 -28.10 8.79 2.47
CA ALA A 111 -28.54 7.55 1.87
C ALA A 111 -29.43 6.75 2.83
N GLU A 112 -30.26 5.89 2.27
CA GLU A 112 -31.26 5.10 2.96
C GLU A 112 -31.31 3.66 2.43
N ALA A 113 -31.35 2.72 3.36
CA ALA A 113 -31.56 1.30 3.15
C ALA A 113 -32.65 0.82 4.12
N PRO A 114 -33.25 -0.39 3.94
CA PRO A 114 -34.38 -0.84 4.75
C PRO A 114 -34.15 -0.76 6.27
N GLU A 115 -32.96 -1.12 6.73
CA GLU A 115 -32.62 -1.21 8.16
C GLU A 115 -31.77 -0.05 8.68
N ALA A 116 -31.28 0.84 7.81
CA ALA A 116 -30.39 1.93 8.20
C ALA A 116 -30.45 3.14 7.27
N ILE A 117 -30.18 4.32 7.83
CA ILE A 117 -29.90 5.56 7.10
C ILE A 117 -28.50 6.06 7.45
N LEU A 118 -27.84 6.65 6.46
CA LEU A 118 -26.60 7.40 6.63
C LEU A 118 -26.92 8.89 6.64
N MET A 119 -26.41 9.60 7.64
CA MET A 119 -26.58 11.04 7.78
C MET A 119 -25.24 11.72 8.05
N GLU A 120 -25.14 13.01 7.74
CA GLU A 120 -23.97 13.83 8.07
C GLU A 120 -24.35 15.23 8.57
N THR A 121 -23.45 15.88 9.30
CA THR A 121 -23.53 17.28 9.73
C THR A 121 -22.15 17.93 9.70
N GLY A 122 -22.10 19.27 9.66
CA GLY A 122 -20.86 20.05 9.66
C GLY A 122 -20.57 20.79 8.35
N ILE A 123 -19.34 21.28 8.22
CA ILE A 123 -18.90 22.10 7.09
C ILE A 123 -18.31 21.19 6.01
N GLY A 124 -18.67 21.46 4.76
CA GLY A 124 -18.26 20.64 3.63
C GLY A 124 -19.03 19.32 3.59
N GLY A 125 -18.31 18.21 3.44
CA GLY A 125 -18.88 16.87 3.33
C GLY A 125 -19.20 16.49 1.88
N ILE A 126 -20.32 15.78 1.67
CA ILE A 126 -20.69 15.32 0.33
C ILE A 126 -20.79 16.49 -0.66
N ALA A 127 -21.27 17.65 -0.22
CA ALA A 127 -21.49 18.82 -1.07
C ALA A 127 -20.21 19.29 -1.79
N ASP A 128 -19.05 19.28 -1.13
CA ASP A 128 -17.78 19.69 -1.73
C ASP A 128 -17.24 18.62 -2.70
N TYR A 129 -17.48 17.35 -2.38
CA TYR A 129 -17.21 16.27 -3.32
C TYR A 129 -18.06 16.40 -4.59
N LEU A 130 -19.36 16.68 -4.45
CA LEU A 130 -20.25 16.88 -5.60
C LEU A 130 -19.89 18.13 -6.42
N LYS A 131 -19.43 19.22 -5.78
CA LYS A 131 -18.90 20.39 -6.51
C LYS A 131 -17.70 20.00 -7.36
N THR A 132 -16.80 19.18 -6.82
CA THR A 132 -15.62 18.68 -7.55
C THR A 132 -16.05 17.84 -8.75
N LEU A 133 -16.96 16.87 -8.56
CA LEU A 133 -17.48 16.04 -9.65
C LEU A 133 -18.20 16.86 -10.73
N LYS A 134 -19.05 17.82 -10.35
CA LYS A 134 -19.75 18.71 -11.28
C LYS A 134 -18.79 19.57 -12.09
N ARG A 135 -17.74 20.09 -11.46
CA ARG A 135 -16.68 20.84 -12.15
C ARG A 135 -15.99 19.94 -13.18
N THR A 136 -15.55 18.75 -12.76
CA THR A 136 -14.91 17.77 -13.63
C THR A 136 -15.81 17.37 -14.82
N ALA A 137 -17.11 17.16 -14.58
CA ALA A 137 -18.07 16.85 -15.63
C ALA A 137 -18.29 18.00 -16.61
N LYS A 138 -18.29 19.24 -16.11
CA LYS A 138 -18.38 20.46 -16.93
C LYS A 138 -17.13 20.64 -17.80
N GLU A 139 -15.93 20.53 -17.21
CA GLU A 139 -14.66 20.61 -17.94
C GLU A 139 -14.57 19.55 -19.05
N ALA A 140 -15.03 18.32 -18.77
CA ALA A 140 -15.11 17.25 -19.77
C ALA A 140 -16.08 17.58 -20.92
N ALA A 141 -17.23 18.19 -20.62
CA ALA A 141 -18.20 18.61 -21.63
C ALA A 141 -17.64 19.71 -22.53
N GLU A 142 -17.00 20.71 -21.94
CA GLU A 142 -16.40 21.84 -22.66
C GLU A 142 -15.24 21.39 -23.56
N ALA A 143 -14.38 20.49 -23.08
CA ALA A 143 -13.29 19.91 -23.88
C ALA A 143 -13.82 19.16 -25.12
N ALA A 144 -14.88 18.36 -24.96
CA ALA A 144 -15.49 17.62 -26.07
C ALA A 144 -16.13 18.58 -27.11
N GLN A 145 -16.76 19.67 -26.68
CA GLN A 145 -17.33 20.68 -27.58
C GLN A 145 -16.25 21.44 -28.36
N ALA A 146 -15.12 21.76 -27.71
CA ALA A 146 -14.00 22.43 -28.37
C ALA A 146 -13.36 21.57 -29.46
N GLU A 147 -13.23 20.25 -29.24
CA GLU A 147 -12.75 19.32 -30.28
C GLU A 147 -13.73 19.20 -31.45
N ALA A 148 -15.04 19.09 -31.16
CA ALA A 148 -16.08 19.01 -32.19
C ALA A 148 -16.22 20.30 -33.03
N GLY A 149 -15.94 21.47 -32.45
CA GLY A 149 -15.93 22.76 -33.17
C GLY A 149 -14.76 22.93 -34.15
N SER A 150 -13.74 22.07 -34.09
CA SER A 150 -12.53 22.14 -34.93
C SER A 150 -12.55 21.19 -36.13
N VAL A 151 -13.44 20.19 -36.13
CA VAL A 151 -13.65 19.24 -37.23
C VAL A 151 -15.06 19.48 -37.75
N GLY A 152 -15.18 19.94 -39.00
CA GLY A 152 -16.46 20.34 -39.61
C GLY A 152 -17.60 19.37 -39.29
N ALA A 153 -18.67 19.92 -38.72
CA ALA A 153 -19.85 19.18 -38.28
C ALA A 153 -20.49 18.40 -39.43
N ALA A 154 -20.20 17.11 -39.53
CA ALA A 154 -20.94 16.18 -40.36
C ALA A 154 -20.62 14.73 -39.96
N GLU A 155 -21.13 14.29 -38.81
CA GLU A 155 -21.60 12.90 -38.67
C GLU A 155 -22.65 12.87 -37.56
N ALA A 156 -23.88 12.54 -37.96
CA ALA A 156 -25.03 12.49 -37.08
C ALA A 156 -24.82 11.42 -36.00
N LEU A 157 -24.90 11.86 -34.74
CA LEU A 157 -24.96 11.00 -33.56
C LEU A 157 -26.08 9.97 -33.72
N SER A 158 -25.75 8.68 -33.68
CA SER A 158 -26.77 7.62 -33.66
C SER A 158 -27.52 7.68 -32.33
N SER A 159 -28.86 7.66 -32.38
CA SER A 159 -29.79 7.81 -31.26
C SER A 159 -29.80 6.66 -30.21
N ASP A 160 -28.78 5.79 -30.20
CA ASP A 160 -28.72 4.55 -29.41
C ASP A 160 -27.58 4.53 -28.35
N LYS A 161 -26.71 5.55 -28.29
CA LYS A 161 -25.66 5.63 -27.25
C LYS A 161 -26.16 6.39 -26.03
N LYS A 162 -25.89 5.86 -24.83
CA LYS A 162 -26.00 6.63 -23.58
C LYS A 162 -24.91 7.71 -23.56
N HIS A 163 -25.21 8.89 -23.04
CA HIS A 163 -24.29 10.03 -23.15
C HIS A 163 -23.13 9.91 -22.15
N VAL A 164 -23.40 9.45 -20.93
CA VAL A 164 -22.41 9.45 -19.85
C VAL A 164 -22.45 8.16 -19.05
N GLY A 165 -21.28 7.51 -18.91
CA GLY A 165 -21.06 6.33 -18.09
C GLY A 165 -20.19 6.61 -16.87
N CYS A 166 -20.29 5.74 -15.86
CA CYS A 166 -19.41 5.75 -14.70
C CYS A 166 -18.94 4.34 -14.32
N ILE A 167 -17.68 4.22 -13.90
CA ILE A 167 -17.14 3.06 -13.19
C ILE A 167 -16.60 3.50 -11.83
N VAL A 168 -16.82 2.68 -10.81
CA VAL A 168 -16.13 2.80 -9.51
C VAL A 168 -15.25 1.57 -9.33
N MET A 169 -13.94 1.76 -9.15
CA MET A 169 -12.99 0.64 -9.09
C MET A 169 -11.84 0.87 -8.10
N ASN A 170 -11.37 -0.19 -7.44
CA ASN A 170 -10.28 -0.11 -6.46
C ASN A 170 -8.89 -0.14 -7.10
N CYS A 171 -8.66 -0.99 -8.10
CA CYS A 171 -7.38 -1.06 -8.84
C CYS A 171 -6.13 -1.25 -7.95
N ASN A 172 -6.09 -2.32 -7.16
CA ASN A 172 -4.99 -2.61 -6.24
C ASN A 172 -4.18 -3.87 -6.65
N PRO A 173 -3.41 -3.85 -7.76
CA PRO A 173 -3.13 -2.72 -8.66
C PRO A 173 -4.11 -2.63 -9.86
N PHE A 174 -3.89 -1.65 -10.74
CA PHE A 174 -4.56 -1.57 -12.05
C PHE A 174 -4.09 -2.72 -12.97
N THR A 175 -5.02 -3.48 -13.51
CA THR A 175 -4.76 -4.75 -14.24
C THR A 175 -5.29 -4.68 -15.67
N LEU A 176 -4.89 -5.61 -16.54
CA LEU A 176 -5.45 -5.71 -17.89
C LEU A 176 -6.97 -5.97 -17.86
N GLY A 177 -7.47 -6.64 -16.81
CA GLY A 177 -8.91 -6.79 -16.58
C GLY A 177 -9.61 -5.46 -16.29
N HIS A 178 -9.01 -4.59 -15.48
CA HIS A 178 -9.55 -3.24 -15.26
C HIS A 178 -9.48 -2.41 -16.53
N ARG A 179 -8.34 -2.43 -17.25
CA ARG A 179 -8.18 -1.74 -18.53
C ARG A 179 -9.23 -2.18 -19.54
N TYR A 180 -9.45 -3.49 -19.68
CA TYR A 180 -10.48 -4.04 -20.55
C TYR A 180 -11.89 -3.56 -20.19
N LEU A 181 -12.23 -3.48 -18.89
CA LEU A 181 -13.51 -2.94 -18.44
C LEU A 181 -13.67 -1.47 -18.86
N VAL A 182 -12.65 -0.64 -18.62
CA VAL A 182 -12.67 0.79 -19.00
C VAL A 182 -12.82 0.94 -20.51
N GLU A 183 -12.01 0.22 -21.29
CA GLU A 183 -12.02 0.30 -22.75
C GLU A 183 -13.36 -0.15 -23.33
N SER A 184 -13.91 -1.27 -22.83
CA SER A 184 -15.22 -1.78 -23.26
C SER A 184 -16.35 -0.79 -22.95
N ALA A 185 -16.37 -0.25 -21.72
CA ALA A 185 -17.34 0.76 -21.32
C ALA A 185 -17.22 2.05 -22.15
N SER A 186 -16.00 2.50 -22.43
CA SER A 186 -15.74 3.74 -23.17
C SER A 186 -16.28 3.72 -24.60
N ARG A 187 -16.43 2.54 -25.20
CA ARG A 187 -17.01 2.38 -26.55
C ARG A 187 -18.53 2.52 -26.57
N MET A 188 -19.18 2.34 -25.41
CA MET A 188 -20.64 2.32 -25.25
C MET A 188 -21.23 3.68 -24.85
N VAL A 189 -20.39 4.65 -24.49
CA VAL A 189 -20.82 5.98 -24.05
C VAL A 189 -20.02 7.08 -24.74
N GLU A 190 -20.58 8.28 -24.82
CA GLU A 190 -19.84 9.44 -25.33
C GLU A 190 -18.73 9.86 -24.36
N ARG A 191 -19.00 9.79 -23.05
CA ARG A 191 -18.04 10.12 -21.97
C ARG A 191 -18.09 9.10 -20.85
N LEU A 192 -16.94 8.69 -20.33
CA LEU A 192 -16.81 7.73 -19.25
C LEU A 192 -16.02 8.33 -18.07
N PHE A 193 -16.63 8.37 -16.90
CA PHE A 193 -15.95 8.71 -15.65
C PHE A 193 -15.47 7.45 -14.94
N VAL A 194 -14.23 7.48 -14.43
CA VAL A 194 -13.66 6.39 -13.62
C VAL A 194 -13.31 6.95 -12.24
N ILE A 195 -14.08 6.57 -11.22
CA ILE A 195 -13.81 6.93 -9.83
C ILE A 195 -12.93 5.85 -9.20
N VAL A 196 -11.71 6.24 -8.82
CA VAL A 196 -10.78 5.34 -8.10
C VAL A 196 -11.12 5.37 -6.61
N VAL A 197 -11.38 4.23 -6.00
CA VAL A 197 -11.73 4.14 -4.57
C VAL A 197 -10.62 4.73 -3.71
N LYS A 198 -10.95 5.67 -2.82
CA LYS A 198 -9.99 6.39 -1.97
C LYS A 198 -9.85 5.71 -0.60
N GLU A 199 -8.94 4.74 -0.53
CA GLU A 199 -8.60 3.99 0.68
C GLU A 199 -7.11 3.60 0.67
N ASP A 200 -6.41 3.72 1.80
CA ASP A 200 -4.97 3.44 1.91
C ASP A 200 -4.65 2.12 2.64
N ARG A 201 -5.66 1.29 2.94
CA ARG A 201 -5.48 -0.12 3.38
C ARG A 201 -5.06 -1.10 2.28
N SER A 202 -4.65 -0.58 1.13
CA SER A 202 -4.28 -1.36 -0.06
C SER A 202 -2.77 -1.67 -0.09
N VAL A 203 -2.34 -2.57 -1.00
CA VAL A 203 -0.91 -2.84 -1.21
C VAL A 203 -0.23 -1.64 -1.87
N PHE A 204 -0.98 -0.94 -2.73
CA PHE A 204 -0.60 0.32 -3.35
C PHE A 204 -1.40 1.47 -2.75
N SER A 205 -0.73 2.61 -2.53
CA SER A 205 -1.39 3.81 -2.00
C SER A 205 -2.46 4.34 -2.98
N TYR A 206 -3.43 5.10 -2.49
CA TYR A 206 -4.43 5.74 -3.34
C TYR A 206 -3.80 6.57 -4.47
N LYS A 207 -2.72 7.30 -4.16
CA LYS A 207 -1.98 8.10 -5.14
C LYS A 207 -1.40 7.23 -6.25
N GLU A 208 -0.77 6.11 -5.90
CA GLU A 208 -0.22 5.16 -6.87
C GLU A 208 -1.32 4.53 -7.71
N ARG A 209 -2.38 4.02 -7.09
CA ARG A 209 -3.50 3.39 -7.82
C ARG A 209 -4.14 4.36 -8.80
N LYS A 210 -4.40 5.61 -8.37
CA LYS A 210 -4.91 6.65 -9.27
C LYS A 210 -3.94 6.93 -10.41
N ALA A 211 -2.64 7.07 -10.12
CA ALA A 211 -1.63 7.32 -11.16
C ALA A 211 -1.52 6.17 -12.17
N MET A 212 -1.61 4.90 -11.73
CA MET A 212 -1.68 3.74 -12.61
C MET A 212 -2.90 3.79 -13.55
N VAL A 213 -4.08 4.14 -13.00
CA VAL A 213 -5.31 4.25 -13.80
C VAL A 213 -5.19 5.39 -14.80
N VAL A 214 -4.78 6.59 -14.37
CA VAL A 214 -4.57 7.77 -15.25
C VAL A 214 -3.62 7.44 -16.41
N ALA A 215 -2.43 6.91 -16.10
CA ALA A 215 -1.46 6.56 -17.13
C ALA A 215 -1.97 5.42 -18.03
N GLY A 216 -2.62 4.41 -17.42
CA GLY A 216 -3.15 3.25 -18.11
C GLY A 216 -4.42 3.51 -18.93
N THR A 217 -5.00 4.70 -18.88
CA THR A 217 -6.17 5.10 -19.70
C THR A 217 -5.94 6.37 -20.51
N ALA A 218 -4.71 6.90 -20.55
CA ALA A 218 -4.39 8.18 -21.18
C ALA A 218 -4.67 8.25 -22.69
N ASP A 219 -4.67 7.11 -23.38
CA ASP A 219 -4.99 6.97 -24.80
C ASP A 219 -6.50 7.00 -25.09
N LEU A 220 -7.35 6.83 -24.08
CA LEU A 220 -8.81 6.84 -24.23
C LEU A 220 -9.34 8.27 -24.03
N LYS A 221 -9.52 8.99 -25.13
CA LYS A 221 -9.88 10.43 -25.13
C LYS A 221 -11.16 10.77 -24.38
N ASN A 222 -12.13 9.85 -24.36
CA ASN A 222 -13.42 10.07 -23.69
C ASN A 222 -13.46 9.53 -22.25
N VAL A 223 -12.32 9.15 -21.68
CA VAL A 223 -12.22 8.65 -20.31
C VAL A 223 -11.63 9.72 -19.40
N MET A 224 -12.31 9.99 -18.28
CA MET A 224 -11.83 10.91 -17.26
C MET A 224 -11.74 10.22 -15.90
N VAL A 225 -10.55 10.25 -15.31
CA VAL A 225 -10.30 9.65 -13.99
C VAL A 225 -10.59 10.69 -12.90
N CYS A 226 -11.60 10.41 -12.08
CA CYS A 226 -12.03 11.25 -10.98
C CYS A 226 -11.34 10.86 -9.67
N ASP A 227 -11.21 11.82 -8.77
CA ASP A 227 -10.86 11.52 -7.39
C ASP A 227 -11.98 10.71 -6.71
N GLY A 228 -11.60 9.70 -5.93
CA GLY A 228 -12.50 9.05 -5.00
C GLY A 228 -12.73 9.90 -3.74
N SER A 229 -13.68 9.47 -2.94
CA SER A 229 -13.97 10.07 -1.65
C SER A 229 -14.46 9.02 -0.66
N GLU A 230 -14.64 9.44 0.58
CA GLU A 230 -15.32 8.66 1.62
C GLU A 230 -16.80 8.37 1.31
N TYR A 231 -17.35 8.91 0.22
CA TYR A 231 -18.73 8.74 -0.21
C TYR A 231 -18.89 7.72 -1.36
N ALA A 232 -17.81 7.07 -1.82
CA ALA A 232 -17.86 6.08 -2.90
C ALA A 232 -17.04 4.84 -2.54
N ILE A 233 -17.71 3.78 -2.05
CA ILE A 233 -17.11 2.53 -1.58
C ILE A 233 -15.97 2.80 -0.58
N SER A 234 -16.28 3.21 0.65
CA SER A 234 -15.29 3.60 1.67
C SER A 234 -15.39 2.75 2.95
N ASP A 235 -14.36 2.77 3.81
CA ASP A 235 -14.45 2.11 5.12
C ASP A 235 -15.54 2.73 6.01
N THR A 236 -15.87 3.99 5.77
CA THR A 236 -16.91 4.69 6.52
C THR A 236 -18.30 4.22 6.12
N THR A 237 -18.59 4.08 4.81
CA THR A 237 -19.92 3.69 4.32
C THR A 237 -20.07 2.18 4.14
N PHE A 238 -18.96 1.46 3.96
CA PHE A 238 -18.92 0.05 3.61
C PHE A 238 -17.69 -0.67 4.19
N PRO A 239 -17.55 -0.74 5.53
CA PRO A 239 -16.37 -1.33 6.20
C PRO A 239 -16.15 -2.82 5.86
N THR A 240 -17.21 -3.57 5.57
CA THR A 240 -17.10 -5.00 5.23
C THR A 240 -16.48 -5.25 3.85
N TYR A 241 -16.46 -4.25 2.96
CA TYR A 241 -15.82 -4.33 1.64
C TYR A 241 -14.35 -4.73 1.71
N PHE A 242 -13.61 -4.15 2.65
CA PHE A 242 -12.17 -4.40 2.81
C PHE A 242 -11.88 -5.71 3.55
N LEU A 243 -12.87 -6.27 4.26
CA LEU A 243 -12.76 -7.56 4.93
C LEU A 243 -13.08 -8.74 4.01
N LYS A 244 -13.69 -8.51 2.84
CA LYS A 244 -14.13 -9.54 1.88
C LYS A 244 -14.94 -10.67 2.53
N ARG A 245 -15.78 -10.33 3.51
CA ARG A 245 -16.61 -11.29 4.25
C ARG A 245 -18.05 -10.79 4.32
N LEU A 246 -18.99 -11.70 4.06
CA LEU A 246 -20.40 -11.45 4.31
C LEU A 246 -20.66 -11.44 5.83
N SER A 247 -21.60 -10.61 6.23
CA SER A 247 -22.11 -10.39 7.58
C SER A 247 -23.57 -9.95 7.50
N ASP A 248 -24.31 -10.02 8.62
CA ASP A 248 -25.71 -9.60 8.72
C ASP A 248 -25.95 -8.14 8.24
N ALA A 249 -24.93 -7.28 8.27
CA ALA A 249 -25.01 -5.88 7.88
C ALA A 249 -24.62 -5.60 6.41
N THR A 250 -24.20 -6.62 5.66
CA THR A 250 -23.55 -6.42 4.36
C THR A 250 -24.49 -5.83 3.33
N ASP A 251 -25.68 -6.41 3.16
CA ASP A 251 -26.67 -5.92 2.20
C ASP A 251 -27.07 -4.48 2.50
N THR A 252 -27.29 -4.15 3.78
CA THR A 252 -27.59 -2.78 4.22
C THR A 252 -26.48 -1.80 3.83
N GLN A 253 -25.21 -2.15 4.04
CA GLN A 253 -24.07 -1.30 3.66
C GLN A 253 -23.97 -1.13 2.14
N ILE A 254 -24.17 -2.20 1.38
CA ILE A 254 -24.19 -2.17 -0.09
C ILE A 254 -25.30 -1.24 -0.58
N LEU A 255 -26.52 -1.39 -0.06
CA LEU A 255 -27.66 -0.58 -0.44
C LEU A 255 -27.47 0.90 -0.08
N LEU A 256 -26.87 1.22 1.07
CA LEU A 256 -26.52 2.59 1.43
C LEU A 256 -25.53 3.21 0.42
N ASP A 257 -24.49 2.48 0.03
CA ASP A 257 -23.52 2.95 -0.96
C ASP A 257 -24.14 3.14 -2.36
N LEU A 258 -24.98 2.20 -2.79
CA LEU A 258 -25.72 2.27 -4.06
C LEU A 258 -26.70 3.44 -4.08
N ASP A 259 -27.42 3.66 -2.98
CA ASP A 259 -28.36 4.76 -2.86
C ASP A 259 -27.65 6.13 -2.80
N LEU A 260 -26.49 6.20 -2.14
CA LEU A 260 -25.63 7.39 -2.18
C LEU A 260 -25.20 7.69 -3.62
N TYR A 261 -24.68 6.68 -4.32
CA TYR A 261 -24.29 6.82 -5.72
C TYR A 261 -25.46 7.33 -6.58
N ARG A 262 -26.63 6.70 -6.46
CA ARG A 262 -27.84 7.02 -7.24
C ARG A 262 -28.35 8.44 -6.96
N ARG A 263 -28.40 8.85 -5.69
CA ARG A 263 -28.95 10.16 -5.29
C ARG A 263 -28.01 11.32 -5.57
N HIS A 264 -26.70 11.11 -5.47
CA HIS A 264 -25.73 12.21 -5.41
C HIS A 264 -24.66 12.14 -6.50
N ILE A 265 -23.95 11.01 -6.60
CA ILE A 265 -22.76 10.90 -7.46
C ILE A 265 -23.16 10.85 -8.94
N ALA A 266 -24.10 9.99 -9.31
CA ALA A 266 -24.56 9.86 -10.70
C ALA A 266 -25.14 11.18 -11.23
N PRO A 267 -26.04 11.89 -10.51
CA PRO A 267 -26.53 13.20 -10.95
C PRO A 267 -25.43 14.28 -11.03
N ALA A 268 -24.44 14.27 -10.13
CA ALA A 268 -23.34 15.24 -10.18
C ALA A 268 -22.44 15.06 -11.40
N LEU A 269 -22.30 13.83 -11.90
CA LEU A 269 -21.57 13.52 -13.14
C LEU A 269 -22.45 13.56 -14.39
N GLY A 270 -23.78 13.56 -14.22
CA GLY A 270 -24.73 13.31 -15.30
C GLY A 270 -24.70 11.87 -15.81
N ALA A 271 -24.23 10.91 -15.00
CA ALA A 271 -24.06 9.52 -15.42
C ALA A 271 -25.40 8.79 -15.54
N GLU A 272 -25.66 8.22 -16.72
CA GLU A 272 -26.88 7.48 -17.06
C GLU A 272 -26.72 5.96 -16.85
N VAL A 273 -25.47 5.48 -16.86
CA VAL A 273 -25.14 4.06 -16.73
C VAL A 273 -23.92 3.82 -15.86
N ARG A 274 -24.02 2.79 -15.00
CA ARG A 274 -22.91 2.26 -14.22
C ARG A 274 -22.39 0.98 -14.87
N PHE A 275 -21.08 0.91 -15.09
CA PHE A 275 -20.43 -0.26 -15.66
C PHE A 275 -19.72 -1.07 -14.58
N VAL A 276 -19.89 -2.38 -14.61
CA VAL A 276 -19.22 -3.33 -13.70
C VAL A 276 -18.74 -4.56 -14.46
N GLY A 277 -17.68 -5.21 -13.97
CA GLY A 277 -17.28 -6.51 -14.49
C GLY A 277 -18.11 -7.63 -13.88
N THR A 278 -18.35 -8.72 -14.62
CA THR A 278 -18.87 -9.96 -14.04
C THR A 278 -17.98 -10.45 -12.89
N GLU A 279 -18.55 -11.09 -11.87
CA GLU A 279 -17.77 -11.66 -10.77
C GLU A 279 -18.35 -13.02 -10.35
N PRO A 280 -17.78 -14.12 -10.85
CA PRO A 280 -18.26 -15.46 -10.49
C PRO A 280 -17.67 -15.96 -9.17
N THR A 281 -16.53 -15.41 -8.71
CA THR A 281 -15.69 -16.04 -7.67
C THR A 281 -15.66 -15.31 -6.33
N ASP A 282 -15.72 -13.97 -6.32
CA ASP A 282 -15.71 -13.17 -5.08
C ASP A 282 -17.16 -12.94 -4.62
N GLU A 283 -17.57 -13.62 -3.55
CA GLU A 283 -18.97 -13.61 -3.06
C GLU A 283 -19.48 -12.20 -2.74
N LEU A 284 -18.64 -11.37 -2.12
CA LEU A 284 -19.01 -10.01 -1.74
C LEU A 284 -19.23 -9.11 -2.96
N THR A 285 -18.32 -9.15 -3.92
CA THR A 285 -18.42 -8.36 -5.15
C THR A 285 -19.57 -8.88 -6.04
N ARG A 286 -19.82 -10.19 -6.05
CA ARG A 286 -21.00 -10.78 -6.70
C ARG A 286 -22.29 -10.26 -6.07
N ARG A 287 -22.40 -10.29 -4.74
CA ARG A 287 -23.54 -9.75 -4.00
C ARG A 287 -23.75 -8.25 -4.25
N TYR A 288 -22.67 -7.49 -4.34
CA TYR A 288 -22.71 -6.07 -4.70
C TYR A 288 -23.29 -5.85 -6.10
N ASN A 289 -22.87 -6.64 -7.09
CA ASN A 289 -23.41 -6.57 -8.46
C ASN A 289 -24.90 -6.94 -8.51
N GLU A 290 -25.33 -7.99 -7.78
CA GLU A 290 -26.75 -8.38 -7.70
C GLU A 290 -27.63 -7.24 -7.15
N LEU A 291 -27.25 -6.67 -6.00
CA LEU A 291 -27.99 -5.56 -5.38
C LEU A 291 -27.93 -4.29 -6.23
N MET A 292 -26.84 -4.06 -6.97
CA MET A 292 -26.73 -2.94 -7.90
C MET A 292 -27.76 -3.04 -9.02
N MET A 293 -27.92 -4.21 -9.64
CA MET A 293 -28.92 -4.42 -10.69
C MET A 293 -30.34 -4.25 -10.14
N GLN A 294 -30.62 -4.75 -8.94
CA GLN A 294 -31.92 -4.59 -8.27
C GLN A 294 -32.23 -3.13 -7.90
N SER A 295 -31.23 -2.38 -7.40
CA SER A 295 -31.43 -1.03 -6.86
C SER A 295 -31.40 0.07 -7.93
N LEU A 296 -30.55 -0.06 -8.95
CA LEU A 296 -30.41 0.93 -10.02
C LEU A 296 -31.30 0.61 -11.24
N GLY A 297 -31.69 -0.65 -11.42
CA GLY A 297 -32.43 -1.13 -12.59
C GLY A 297 -31.52 -1.60 -13.73
N GLU A 298 -31.98 -2.58 -14.50
CA GLU A 298 -31.23 -3.18 -15.62
C GLU A 298 -30.89 -2.15 -16.70
N ASP A 299 -31.76 -1.16 -16.91
CA ASP A 299 -31.52 -0.07 -17.86
C ASP A 299 -30.40 0.89 -17.43
N HIS A 300 -29.93 0.84 -16.18
CA HIS A 300 -28.89 1.74 -15.65
C HIS A 300 -27.59 1.03 -15.28
N VAL A 301 -27.51 -0.29 -15.46
CA VAL A 301 -26.33 -1.08 -15.12
C VAL A 301 -25.95 -1.96 -16.29
N VAL A 302 -24.69 -1.90 -16.70
CA VAL A 302 -24.15 -2.80 -17.73
C VAL A 302 -23.04 -3.65 -17.12
N GLN A 303 -23.25 -4.96 -17.14
CA GLN A 303 -22.26 -5.92 -16.69
C GLN A 303 -21.45 -6.45 -17.87
N ILE A 304 -20.13 -6.20 -17.85
CA ILE A 304 -19.19 -6.61 -18.90
C ILE A 304 -18.50 -7.91 -18.46
N LYS A 305 -18.51 -8.92 -19.34
CA LYS A 305 -17.82 -10.20 -19.08
C LYS A 305 -16.33 -9.95 -18.84
N ARG A 306 -15.78 -10.49 -17.75
CA ARG A 306 -14.36 -10.33 -17.41
C ARG A 306 -13.41 -10.88 -18.49
N LEU A 307 -12.27 -10.21 -18.59
CA LEU A 307 -11.12 -10.69 -19.35
C LEU A 307 -10.52 -11.92 -18.67
N GLU A 308 -10.30 -12.97 -19.44
CA GLU A 308 -9.62 -14.19 -19.03
C GLU A 308 -8.27 -14.32 -19.74
N ASN A 309 -7.29 -14.89 -19.04
CA ASN A 309 -6.01 -15.30 -19.60
C ASN A 309 -5.79 -16.78 -19.22
N GLY A 310 -5.71 -17.66 -20.22
CA GLY A 310 -5.61 -19.10 -20.02
C GLY A 310 -6.81 -19.71 -19.28
N GLY A 311 -8.04 -19.22 -19.57
CA GLY A 311 -9.27 -19.67 -18.91
C GLY A 311 -9.44 -19.21 -17.46
N THR A 312 -8.54 -18.36 -16.95
CA THR A 312 -8.63 -17.79 -15.60
C THR A 312 -8.77 -16.28 -15.67
N ALA A 313 -9.72 -15.70 -14.93
CA ALA A 313 -9.93 -14.25 -14.90
C ALA A 313 -8.66 -13.48 -14.53
N VAL A 314 -8.38 -12.39 -15.24
CA VAL A 314 -7.28 -11.47 -14.89
C VAL A 314 -7.72 -10.62 -13.70
N SER A 315 -7.13 -10.83 -12.53
CA SER A 315 -7.55 -10.17 -11.28
C SER A 315 -6.36 -9.56 -10.52
N ALA A 316 -6.64 -8.50 -9.77
CA ALA A 316 -5.64 -7.87 -8.90
C ALA A 316 -5.09 -8.83 -7.83
N SER A 317 -5.90 -9.78 -7.36
CA SER A 317 -5.46 -10.80 -6.41
C SER A 317 -4.38 -11.72 -7.01
N ARG A 318 -4.49 -12.08 -8.29
CA ARG A 318 -3.45 -12.87 -8.98
C ARG A 318 -2.15 -12.09 -9.14
N VAL A 319 -2.24 -10.79 -9.45
CA VAL A 319 -1.05 -9.92 -9.49
C VAL A 319 -0.37 -9.87 -8.13
N ARG A 320 -1.14 -9.69 -7.04
CA ARG A 320 -0.60 -9.73 -5.68
C ARG A 320 0.03 -11.07 -5.34
N GLY A 321 -0.61 -12.19 -5.70
CA GLY A 321 -0.02 -13.53 -5.55
C GLY A 321 1.33 -13.68 -6.26
N ALA A 322 1.46 -13.19 -7.50
CA ALA A 322 2.73 -13.20 -8.23
C ALA A 322 3.80 -12.33 -7.53
N MET A 323 3.42 -11.16 -7.01
CA MET A 323 4.32 -10.31 -6.21
C MET A 323 4.71 -10.97 -4.88
N ASP A 324 3.79 -11.70 -4.24
CA ASP A 324 4.05 -12.44 -3.00
C ASP A 324 5.06 -13.58 -3.24
N CYS A 325 4.96 -14.25 -4.40
CA CYS A 325 5.94 -15.22 -4.89
C CYS A 325 7.27 -14.59 -5.34
N ASN A 326 7.39 -13.26 -5.33
CA ASN A 326 8.52 -12.49 -5.85
C ASN A 326 8.77 -12.80 -7.33
N CYS A 327 7.76 -12.67 -8.19
CA CYS A 327 7.88 -12.93 -9.64
C CYS A 327 7.31 -11.77 -10.47
N LEU A 328 8.20 -10.91 -10.97
CA LEU A 328 7.84 -9.77 -11.81
C LEU A 328 7.24 -10.23 -13.14
N LYS A 329 7.78 -11.30 -13.73
CA LYS A 329 7.37 -11.80 -15.04
C LYS A 329 5.89 -12.19 -15.07
N GLU A 330 5.44 -12.96 -14.08
CA GLU A 330 4.03 -13.36 -13.95
C GLU A 330 3.12 -12.15 -13.69
N ALA A 331 3.54 -11.24 -12.80
CA ALA A 331 2.77 -10.04 -12.49
C ALA A 331 2.61 -9.13 -13.73
N ALA A 332 3.68 -8.95 -14.50
CA ALA A 332 3.72 -8.11 -15.71
C ALA A 332 2.78 -8.62 -16.84
N GLN A 333 2.50 -9.92 -16.91
CA GLN A 333 1.57 -10.50 -17.89
C GLN A 333 0.09 -10.16 -17.60
N LEU A 334 -0.21 -9.68 -16.40
CA LEU A 334 -1.58 -9.44 -15.92
C LEU A 334 -1.93 -7.94 -15.82
N VAL A 335 -0.96 -7.05 -16.06
CA VAL A 335 -1.12 -5.60 -15.88
C VAL A 335 -0.75 -4.81 -17.14
N PRO A 336 -1.31 -3.60 -17.32
CA PRO A 336 -0.82 -2.68 -18.33
C PRO A 336 0.63 -2.31 -18.04
N HIS A 337 1.37 -1.96 -19.09
CA HIS A 337 2.78 -1.62 -19.00
C HIS A 337 3.03 -0.47 -18.00
N THR A 338 2.11 0.49 -17.90
CA THR A 338 2.15 1.62 -16.95
C THR A 338 2.08 1.22 -15.47
N THR A 339 1.66 0.00 -15.14
CA THR A 339 1.63 -0.52 -13.76
C THR A 339 2.97 -1.13 -13.33
N ILE A 340 3.81 -1.56 -14.29
CA ILE A 340 5.06 -2.30 -14.01
C ILE A 340 6.03 -1.53 -13.09
N PRO A 341 6.27 -0.22 -13.24
CA PRO A 341 7.17 0.53 -12.36
C PRO A 341 6.81 0.43 -10.88
N TYR A 342 5.51 0.46 -10.57
CA TYR A 342 5.02 0.35 -9.20
C TYR A 342 5.24 -1.05 -8.63
N ILE A 343 5.13 -2.09 -9.46
CA ILE A 343 5.45 -3.47 -9.06
C ILE A 343 6.94 -3.59 -8.75
N ILE A 344 7.81 -3.05 -9.60
CA ILE A 344 9.27 -3.04 -9.36
C ILE A 344 9.61 -2.35 -8.04
N ALA A 345 9.03 -1.18 -7.79
CA ALA A 345 9.21 -0.46 -6.51
C ALA A 345 8.69 -1.24 -5.30
N HIS A 346 7.57 -1.95 -5.45
CA HIS A 346 7.03 -2.83 -4.42
C HIS A 346 7.97 -4.01 -4.13
N LEU A 347 8.53 -4.66 -5.16
CA LEU A 347 9.52 -5.74 -5.00
C LEU A 347 10.78 -5.25 -4.29
N ALA A 348 11.28 -4.06 -4.59
CA ALA A 348 12.42 -3.46 -3.88
C ALA A 348 12.12 -3.26 -2.38
N THR A 349 10.92 -2.76 -2.07
CA THR A 349 10.45 -2.55 -0.69
C THR A 349 10.32 -3.89 0.06
N ARG A 350 9.77 -4.92 -0.60
CA ARG A 350 9.70 -6.28 -0.06
C ARG A 350 11.08 -6.89 0.19
N ALA A 351 12.04 -6.64 -0.70
CA ALA A 351 13.39 -7.15 -0.56
C ALA A 351 14.10 -6.58 0.67
N LEU A 352 13.91 -5.29 0.98
CA LEU A 352 14.38 -4.70 2.23
C LEU A 352 13.69 -5.30 3.45
N HIS A 353 12.37 -5.53 3.39
CA HIS A 353 11.67 -6.20 4.49
C HIS A 353 12.13 -7.65 4.68
N ALA A 354 12.38 -8.40 3.61
CA ALA A 354 12.89 -9.76 3.69
C ALA A 354 14.28 -9.81 4.35
N GLU A 355 15.15 -8.84 4.02
CA GLU A 355 16.44 -8.65 4.69
C GLU A 355 16.25 -8.31 6.18
N LEU A 356 15.40 -7.34 6.51
CA LEU A 356 15.13 -6.92 7.89
C LEU A 356 14.57 -8.06 8.76
N ASP A 357 13.67 -8.84 8.17
CA ASP A 357 12.92 -9.90 8.85
C ASP A 357 13.66 -11.24 8.90
N THR A 358 14.83 -11.36 8.24
CA THR A 358 15.71 -12.51 8.41
C THR A 358 16.19 -12.50 9.85
N THR A 359 15.87 -13.54 10.62
CA THR A 359 16.11 -13.60 12.07
C THR A 359 16.42 -15.06 12.46
N PRO A 360 17.47 -15.36 13.24
CA PRO A 360 18.50 -14.44 13.76
C PRO A 360 19.45 -13.91 12.66
N LYS A 361 19.92 -12.67 12.78
CA LYS A 361 20.80 -12.01 11.79
C LYS A 361 22.09 -11.48 12.43
N PRO A 362 23.19 -12.26 12.42
CA PRO A 362 24.38 -11.95 13.22
C PRO A 362 24.94 -10.53 13.03
N GLY A 363 24.98 -9.77 14.13
CA GLY A 363 25.54 -8.42 14.20
C GLY A 363 24.67 -7.31 13.62
N LEU A 364 23.51 -7.66 13.03
CA LEU A 364 22.61 -6.75 12.33
C LEU A 364 21.27 -6.64 13.08
N VAL A 365 20.52 -5.58 12.81
CA VAL A 365 19.18 -5.40 13.38
C VAL A 365 18.20 -6.39 12.76
N ASP A 366 17.44 -7.10 13.58
CA ASP A 366 16.39 -8.03 13.16
C ASP A 366 15.19 -8.01 14.13
N LYS A 367 14.32 -9.03 14.11
CA LYS A 367 13.16 -9.09 15.01
C LYS A 367 13.51 -9.39 16.47
N HIS A 368 14.67 -9.99 16.74
CA HIS A 368 15.10 -10.36 18.08
C HIS A 368 15.83 -9.21 18.77
N ASP A 369 16.75 -8.52 18.08
CA ASP A 369 17.54 -7.44 18.68
C ASP A 369 18.08 -6.41 17.67
N SER A 370 18.88 -5.47 18.18
CA SER A 370 19.49 -4.37 17.42
C SER A 370 20.87 -4.72 16.84
N GLY A 371 21.32 -5.97 16.93
CA GLY A 371 22.66 -6.38 16.58
C GLY A 371 23.73 -5.53 17.29
N ALA A 372 24.79 -5.18 16.57
CA ALA A 372 25.84 -4.31 17.11
C ALA A 372 25.43 -2.82 17.21
N HIS A 373 24.18 -2.46 16.93
CA HIS A 373 23.68 -1.09 16.95
C HIS A 373 23.06 -0.72 18.30
N ARG A 374 23.06 0.58 18.59
CA ARG A 374 22.44 1.18 19.79
C ARG A 374 21.47 2.32 19.45
N ASP A 375 21.45 2.70 18.18
CA ASP A 375 20.75 3.85 17.61
C ASP A 375 19.56 3.44 16.72
N MET A 376 19.40 2.15 16.43
CA MET A 376 18.30 1.63 15.62
C MET A 376 17.81 0.27 16.08
N ASP A 377 16.52 0.02 15.84
CA ASP A 377 15.81 -1.23 16.09
C ASP A 377 14.92 -1.60 14.88
N HIS A 378 14.28 -2.77 14.94
CA HIS A 378 13.39 -3.26 13.87
C HIS A 378 12.29 -2.26 13.51
N ALA A 379 11.66 -1.66 14.51
CA ALA A 379 10.56 -0.73 14.30
C ALA A 379 11.00 0.54 13.57
N LEU A 380 12.18 1.07 13.91
CA LEU A 380 12.78 2.24 13.26
C LEU A 380 13.22 1.92 11.83
N MET A 381 13.84 0.75 11.60
CA MET A 381 14.19 0.32 10.24
C MET A 381 12.95 0.07 9.37
N SER A 382 11.89 -0.51 9.93
CA SER A 382 10.60 -0.70 9.25
C SER A 382 9.91 0.63 8.90
N ARG A 383 10.02 1.66 9.77
CA ARG A 383 9.59 3.04 9.43
C ARG A 383 10.41 3.61 8.28
N SER A 384 11.73 3.40 8.29
CA SER A 384 12.62 3.84 7.23
C SER A 384 12.29 3.22 5.88
N ILE A 385 12.00 1.92 5.80
CA ILE A 385 11.60 1.25 4.55
C ILE A 385 10.32 1.89 3.98
N ARG A 386 9.33 2.17 4.84
CA ARG A 386 8.10 2.86 4.44
C ARG A 386 8.36 4.27 3.92
N ALA A 387 9.30 5.01 4.53
CA ALA A 387 9.69 6.35 4.06
C ALA A 387 10.41 6.33 2.71
N LEU A 388 11.14 5.25 2.40
CA LEU A 388 11.86 5.07 1.14
C LEU A 388 10.96 4.62 -0.03
N HIS A 389 9.85 3.91 0.25
CA HIS A 389 8.97 3.36 -0.79
C HIS A 389 8.56 4.36 -1.89
N PRO A 390 8.08 5.59 -1.57
CA PRO A 390 7.69 6.56 -2.59
C PRO A 390 8.85 6.96 -3.52
N TYR A 391 10.09 6.86 -3.05
CA TYR A 391 11.28 7.17 -3.85
C TYR A 391 11.69 6.01 -4.75
N PHE A 392 11.48 4.76 -4.33
CA PHE A 392 11.58 3.63 -5.26
C PHE A 392 10.54 3.72 -6.37
N VAL A 393 9.32 4.17 -6.08
CA VAL A 393 8.30 4.44 -7.12
C VAL A 393 8.79 5.52 -8.09
N ARG A 394 9.35 6.62 -7.59
CA ARG A 394 9.89 7.69 -8.44
C ARG A 394 11.09 7.25 -9.29
N LEU A 395 12.01 6.47 -8.71
CA LEU A 395 13.15 5.90 -9.45
C LEU A 395 12.69 4.91 -10.51
N ALA A 396 11.71 4.06 -10.19
CA ALA A 396 11.14 3.13 -11.17
C ALA A 396 10.46 3.87 -12.31
N LEU A 397 9.64 4.89 -12.02
CA LEU A 397 9.00 5.73 -13.03
C LEU A 397 10.02 6.50 -13.88
N LEU A 398 11.08 7.04 -13.27
CA LEU A 398 12.16 7.72 -13.98
C LEU A 398 12.91 6.77 -14.92
N GLY A 399 13.18 5.54 -14.48
CA GLY A 399 13.83 4.51 -15.29
C GLY A 399 12.93 3.90 -16.37
N PHE A 400 11.61 4.00 -16.22
CA PHE A 400 10.63 3.43 -17.15
C PHE A 400 10.40 4.33 -18.36
N ALA A 401 11.47 4.55 -19.12
CA ALA A 401 11.51 5.41 -20.28
C ALA A 401 12.34 4.76 -21.40
N GLU A 402 12.22 5.31 -22.61
CA GLU A 402 12.97 4.85 -23.78
C GLU A 402 14.48 5.07 -23.59
N GLU A 403 14.84 6.26 -23.13
CA GLU A 403 16.21 6.64 -22.85
C GLU A 403 16.57 6.38 -21.39
N MET A 404 17.85 6.09 -21.16
CA MET A 404 18.38 5.98 -19.80
C MET A 404 18.36 7.35 -19.14
N PRO A 405 17.82 7.49 -17.92
CA PRO A 405 17.69 8.79 -17.28
C PRO A 405 19.04 9.43 -16.97
N CYS A 406 19.05 10.76 -16.89
CA CYS A 406 20.23 11.53 -16.51
C CYS A 406 20.65 11.19 -15.07
N HIS A 407 21.96 11.17 -14.85
CA HIS A 407 22.56 11.01 -13.52
C HIS A 407 21.98 11.97 -12.49
N ASP A 408 21.84 13.25 -12.84
CA ASP A 408 21.44 14.30 -11.90
C ASP A 408 20.01 14.10 -11.38
N ASP A 409 19.13 13.54 -12.21
CA ASP A 409 17.75 13.21 -11.80
C ASP A 409 17.73 12.04 -10.81
N ILE A 410 18.55 11.01 -11.04
CA ILE A 410 18.69 9.87 -10.12
C ILE A 410 19.24 10.36 -8.77
N VAL A 411 20.30 11.18 -8.80
CA VAL A 411 20.92 11.74 -7.60
C VAL A 411 19.94 12.63 -6.84
N LYS A 412 19.18 13.48 -7.53
CA LYS A 412 18.17 14.33 -6.91
C LYS A 412 17.14 13.49 -6.15
N ILE A 413 16.59 12.44 -6.77
CA ILE A 413 15.63 11.56 -6.10
C ILE A 413 16.29 10.83 -4.93
N GLY A 414 17.54 10.35 -5.09
CA GLY A 414 18.31 9.70 -4.03
C GLY A 414 18.54 10.59 -2.81
N ILE A 415 18.91 11.87 -3.02
CA ILE A 415 19.12 12.84 -1.92
C ILE A 415 17.81 13.12 -1.18
N GLU A 416 16.70 13.26 -1.90
CA GLU A 416 15.39 13.45 -1.27
C GLU A 416 14.95 12.19 -0.49
N ALA A 417 15.26 11.00 -1.01
CA ALA A 417 15.01 9.73 -0.31
C ALA A 417 15.85 9.61 0.96
N GLU A 418 17.14 9.96 0.91
CA GLU A 418 18.00 10.02 2.10
C GLU A 418 17.44 10.99 3.15
N ARG A 419 16.97 12.17 2.73
CA ARG A 419 16.38 13.14 3.66
C ARG A 419 15.14 12.56 4.34
N ALA A 420 14.22 11.99 3.58
CA ALA A 420 13.01 11.38 4.14
C ALA A 420 13.31 10.21 5.08
N MET A 421 14.34 9.41 4.75
CA MET A 421 14.86 8.37 5.63
C MET A 421 15.29 8.98 6.96
N TYR A 422 16.21 9.96 6.95
CA TYR A 422 16.70 10.63 8.15
C TYR A 422 15.59 11.30 8.97
N GLU A 423 14.63 11.95 8.33
CA GLU A 423 13.47 12.55 9.01
C GLU A 423 12.62 11.50 9.73
N SER A 424 12.40 10.34 9.09
CA SER A 424 11.61 9.24 9.67
C SER A 424 12.31 8.48 10.81
N THR A 425 13.63 8.61 10.91
CA THR A 425 14.51 7.89 11.84
C THR A 425 15.17 8.81 12.87
N ASN A 426 14.74 10.07 13.00
CA ASN A 426 15.35 11.06 13.89
C ASN A 426 16.88 11.21 13.68
N GLY A 427 17.33 11.19 12.42
CA GLY A 427 18.73 11.40 12.05
C GLY A 427 19.59 10.13 12.02
N VAL A 428 19.00 8.95 12.25
CA VAL A 428 19.75 7.68 12.21
C VAL A 428 19.90 7.17 10.77
N ASN A 429 21.12 6.77 10.40
CA ASN A 429 21.39 6.19 9.11
C ASN A 429 21.06 4.68 9.11
N THR A 430 20.03 4.29 8.37
CA THR A 430 19.58 2.89 8.25
C THR A 430 20.01 2.28 6.92
N TYR A 431 19.36 2.68 5.82
CA TYR A 431 19.43 2.02 4.50
C TYR A 431 20.13 2.87 3.43
N LYS A 432 21.06 3.74 3.79
CA LYS A 432 21.74 4.60 2.79
C LYS A 432 22.54 3.80 1.75
N GLY A 433 23.22 2.73 2.17
CA GLY A 433 23.96 1.84 1.26
C GLY A 433 23.01 1.06 0.34
N ALA A 434 21.98 0.42 0.90
CA ALA A 434 20.92 -0.22 0.15
C ALA A 434 20.22 0.74 -0.82
N LEU A 435 19.90 1.97 -0.43
CA LEU A 435 19.24 2.96 -1.29
C LEU A 435 20.06 3.21 -2.57
N PHE A 436 21.38 3.29 -2.46
CA PHE A 436 22.25 3.46 -3.62
C PHE A 436 22.19 2.24 -4.56
N SER A 437 22.48 1.04 -4.05
CA SER A 437 22.55 -0.17 -4.87
C SER A 437 21.18 -0.59 -5.42
N MET A 438 20.15 -0.60 -4.55
CA MET A 438 18.77 -0.88 -4.91
C MET A 438 18.22 0.18 -5.88
N GLY A 439 18.53 1.46 -5.65
CA GLY A 439 18.06 2.54 -6.52
C GLY A 439 18.55 2.40 -7.95
N LEU A 440 19.83 2.08 -8.16
CA LEU A 440 20.38 1.79 -9.49
C LEU A 440 19.73 0.57 -10.13
N ALA A 441 19.53 -0.50 -9.34
CA ALA A 441 18.90 -1.73 -9.83
C ALA A 441 17.43 -1.53 -10.21
N VAL A 442 16.68 -0.72 -9.44
CA VAL A 442 15.29 -0.33 -9.74
C VAL A 442 15.21 0.44 -11.06
N VAL A 443 16.06 1.45 -11.26
CA VAL A 443 16.12 2.23 -12.52
C VAL A 443 16.47 1.31 -13.69
N ALA A 444 17.48 0.44 -13.53
CA ALA A 444 17.91 -0.49 -14.56
C ALA A 444 16.80 -1.50 -14.93
N ALA A 445 16.14 -2.10 -13.94
CA ALA A 445 15.06 -3.05 -14.14
C ALA A 445 13.86 -2.38 -14.84
N ALA A 446 13.49 -1.17 -14.43
CA ALA A 446 12.42 -0.41 -15.06
C ALA A 446 12.72 -0.10 -16.53
N GLY A 447 13.94 0.34 -16.86
CA GLY A 447 14.33 0.59 -18.25
C GLY A 447 14.30 -0.67 -19.12
N LYS A 448 14.71 -1.82 -18.57
CA LYS A 448 14.60 -3.11 -19.29
C LYS A 448 13.16 -3.56 -19.49
N ALA A 449 12.31 -3.35 -18.49
CA ALA A 449 10.88 -3.59 -18.62
C ALA A 449 10.22 -2.65 -19.64
N TRP A 450 10.65 -1.39 -19.73
CA TRP A 450 10.16 -0.45 -20.75
C TRP A 450 10.41 -0.96 -22.16
N GLN A 451 11.64 -1.42 -22.42
CA GLN A 451 12.08 -1.98 -23.70
C GLN A 451 11.33 -3.26 -24.12
N LYS A 452 10.45 -3.80 -23.25
CA LYS A 452 9.80 -5.11 -23.40
C LYS A 452 10.80 -6.24 -23.65
N ALA A 453 12.05 -6.02 -23.26
CA ALA A 453 13.10 -7.01 -23.36
C ALA A 453 12.93 -8.00 -22.21
N VAL A 454 13.26 -9.27 -22.46
CA VAL A 454 13.46 -10.22 -21.36
C VAL A 454 14.60 -9.70 -20.50
N VAL A 455 14.33 -9.47 -19.21
CA VAL A 455 15.38 -9.06 -18.27
C VAL A 455 16.27 -10.27 -18.04
N THR A 456 17.57 -10.11 -18.28
CA THR A 456 18.57 -11.18 -18.12
C THR A 456 19.65 -10.70 -17.16
N PRO A 457 20.37 -11.61 -16.48
CA PRO A 457 21.51 -11.22 -15.64
C PRO A 457 22.48 -10.27 -16.36
N GLN A 458 22.81 -10.57 -17.62
CA GLN A 458 23.78 -9.82 -18.41
C GLN A 458 23.28 -8.41 -18.76
N ASN A 459 22.03 -8.28 -19.23
CA ASN A 459 21.52 -6.96 -19.62
C ASN A 459 21.19 -6.06 -18.42
N LEU A 460 20.84 -6.64 -17.28
CA LEU A 460 20.59 -5.92 -16.04
C LEU A 460 21.91 -5.44 -15.43
N SER A 461 22.91 -6.33 -15.34
CA SER A 461 24.28 -6.00 -14.92
C SER A 461 24.86 -4.86 -15.76
N ALA A 462 24.80 -4.95 -17.08
CA ALA A 462 25.30 -3.91 -17.99
C ALA A 462 24.58 -2.56 -17.82
N ALA A 463 23.27 -2.58 -17.56
CA ALA A 463 22.50 -1.36 -17.30
C ALA A 463 22.90 -0.70 -15.98
N ILE A 464 23.08 -1.49 -14.91
CA ILE A 464 23.58 -1.01 -13.61
C ILE A 464 24.97 -0.41 -13.78
N THR A 465 25.87 -1.09 -14.48
CA THR A 465 27.22 -0.60 -14.78
C THR A 465 27.18 0.76 -15.46
N LYS A 466 26.38 0.91 -16.52
CA LYS A 466 26.26 2.18 -17.25
C LYS A 466 25.76 3.32 -16.35
N LEU A 467 24.77 3.07 -15.50
CA LEU A 467 24.29 4.05 -14.54
C LEU A 467 25.36 4.41 -13.50
N ALA A 468 26.07 3.41 -12.96
CA ALA A 468 27.08 3.60 -11.93
C ALA A 468 28.31 4.38 -12.41
N TYR A 469 28.70 4.26 -13.70
CA TYR A 469 29.81 5.04 -14.26
C TYR A 469 29.54 6.54 -14.33
N ALA A 470 28.28 6.95 -14.31
CA ALA A 470 27.92 8.36 -14.28
C ALA A 470 28.14 9.00 -12.89
N PHE A 471 28.27 8.19 -11.82
CA PHE A 471 28.51 8.69 -10.47
C PHE A 471 29.99 9.04 -10.27
N PRO A 472 30.31 10.20 -9.68
CA PRO A 472 31.67 10.55 -9.30
C PRO A 472 32.16 9.67 -8.14
N ASP A 473 33.48 9.65 -7.92
CA ASP A 473 34.04 8.94 -6.78
C ASP A 473 33.53 9.52 -5.45
N THR A 474 33.10 8.62 -4.56
CA THR A 474 32.54 8.99 -3.26
C THR A 474 33.59 9.61 -2.34
N LYS A 475 33.26 10.73 -1.69
CA LYS A 475 34.10 11.37 -0.66
C LYS A 475 33.29 11.60 0.62
N GLY A 476 33.93 11.46 1.78
CA GLY A 476 33.34 11.83 3.08
C GLY A 476 32.34 10.83 3.68
N THR A 477 32.07 9.70 3.02
CA THR A 477 31.20 8.63 3.55
C THR A 477 31.98 7.64 4.42
N HIS A 478 31.30 6.90 5.31
CA HIS A 478 31.90 5.81 6.08
C HIS A 478 32.60 4.79 5.17
N GLY A 479 31.95 4.40 4.06
CA GLY A 479 32.51 3.49 3.07
C GLY A 479 33.78 4.04 2.40
N SER A 480 33.82 5.33 2.05
CA SER A 480 35.02 5.94 1.46
C SER A 480 36.21 5.96 2.43
N LYS A 481 35.96 6.22 3.72
CA LYS A 481 37.00 6.16 4.77
C LYS A 481 37.52 4.74 4.97
N ALA A 482 36.62 3.77 5.09
CA ALA A 482 36.98 2.36 5.22
C ALA A 482 37.79 1.85 4.03
N LYS A 483 37.38 2.20 2.80
CA LYS A 483 38.13 1.89 1.58
C LYS A 483 39.53 2.49 1.60
N GLN A 484 39.69 3.74 2.04
CA GLN A 484 41.00 4.38 2.14
C GLN A 484 41.93 3.65 3.11
N THR A 485 41.45 3.36 4.33
CA THR A 485 42.21 2.61 5.34
C THR A 485 42.57 1.21 4.85
N ALA A 486 41.62 0.51 4.23
CA ALA A 486 41.85 -0.84 3.77
C ALA A 486 42.81 -0.92 2.57
N SER A 487 42.67 0.02 1.62
CA SER A 487 43.50 0.05 0.41
C SER A 487 44.97 0.33 0.73
N SER A 488 45.27 1.05 1.82
CA SER A 488 46.66 1.21 2.27
C SER A 488 47.32 -0.10 2.75
N GLU A 489 46.54 -1.10 3.15
CA GLU A 489 47.05 -2.39 3.64
C GLU A 489 47.00 -3.50 2.57
N THR A 490 45.98 -3.52 1.70
CA THR A 490 45.75 -4.62 0.75
C THR A 490 46.02 -4.25 -0.71
N GLY A 491 46.24 -2.97 -1.02
CA GLY A 491 46.42 -2.47 -2.40
C GLY A 491 45.13 -2.39 -3.22
N THR A 492 44.13 -3.23 -2.93
CA THR A 492 42.81 -3.20 -3.56
C THR A 492 41.71 -3.50 -2.54
N PHE A 493 40.72 -2.61 -2.41
CA PHE A 493 39.52 -2.81 -1.61
C PHE A 493 38.32 -2.13 -2.32
N LYS A 494 37.21 -2.84 -2.49
CA LYS A 494 36.06 -2.35 -3.28
C LYS A 494 34.96 -1.83 -2.36
N GLY A 495 34.45 -0.64 -2.65
CA GLY A 495 33.24 -0.08 -2.04
C GLY A 495 31.99 -0.35 -2.87
N ALA A 496 30.84 0.15 -2.39
CA ALA A 496 29.55 -0.03 -3.05
C ALA A 496 29.52 0.47 -4.51
N LEU A 497 30.14 1.64 -4.78
CA LEU A 497 30.23 2.20 -6.12
C LEU A 497 31.12 1.35 -7.05
N ASP A 498 32.23 0.79 -6.55
CA ASP A 498 33.10 -0.07 -7.34
C ASP A 498 32.36 -1.35 -7.75
N ASN A 499 31.65 -1.97 -6.80
CA ASN A 499 30.82 -3.16 -7.07
C ASN A 499 29.73 -2.87 -8.12
N ALA A 500 29.12 -1.67 -8.08
CA ALA A 500 28.12 -1.25 -9.06
C ALA A 500 28.75 -0.99 -10.46
N ARG A 501 29.92 -0.35 -10.52
CA ARG A 501 30.65 -0.11 -11.78
C ARG A 501 31.14 -1.41 -12.43
N GLU A 502 31.41 -2.43 -11.63
CA GLU A 502 31.71 -3.79 -12.13
C GLU A 502 30.45 -4.60 -12.49
N GLY A 503 29.25 -4.08 -12.19
CA GLY A 503 28.00 -4.75 -12.51
C GLY A 503 27.68 -5.95 -11.62
N TYR A 504 28.23 -5.99 -10.41
CA TYR A 504 28.02 -7.04 -9.40
C TYR A 504 28.29 -8.48 -9.91
N PRO A 505 29.52 -8.81 -10.38
CA PRO A 505 29.81 -10.11 -10.99
C PRO A 505 29.55 -11.29 -10.04
N MET A 506 29.95 -11.18 -8.77
CA MET A 506 29.70 -12.22 -7.75
C MET A 506 28.22 -12.42 -7.46
N LEU A 507 27.43 -11.34 -7.47
CA LEU A 507 25.99 -11.43 -7.26
C LEU A 507 25.35 -12.30 -8.34
N PHE A 508 25.60 -12.00 -9.61
CA PHE A 508 24.96 -12.71 -10.71
C PHE A 508 25.54 -14.11 -10.96
N ALA A 509 26.84 -14.32 -10.73
CA ALA A 509 27.50 -15.58 -11.02
C ALA A 509 27.37 -16.61 -9.89
N ASP A 510 27.20 -16.19 -8.65
CA ASP A 510 27.30 -17.07 -7.48
C ASP A 510 26.18 -16.86 -6.46
N TRP A 511 26.00 -15.65 -5.92
CA TRP A 511 25.04 -15.43 -4.82
C TRP A 511 23.58 -15.63 -5.24
N LEU A 512 23.20 -15.13 -6.41
CA LEU A 512 21.86 -15.27 -6.95
C LEU A 512 21.53 -16.73 -7.31
N PRO A 513 22.36 -17.46 -8.09
CA PRO A 513 22.15 -18.90 -8.31
C PRO A 513 22.07 -19.72 -7.02
N PHE A 514 22.90 -19.39 -6.02
CA PHE A 514 22.87 -20.03 -4.70
C PHE A 514 21.52 -19.81 -4.00
N TYR A 515 21.06 -18.56 -3.91
CA TYR A 515 19.76 -18.21 -3.32
C TYR A 515 18.59 -18.89 -4.04
N ASP A 516 18.56 -18.83 -5.37
CA ASP A 516 17.49 -19.41 -6.17
C ASP A 516 17.43 -20.94 -6.02
N ASN A 517 18.58 -21.60 -5.93
CA ASN A 517 18.65 -23.04 -5.66
C ASN A 517 18.09 -23.40 -4.28
N LEU A 518 18.44 -22.64 -3.23
CA LEU A 518 17.91 -22.86 -1.88
C LEU A 518 16.38 -22.68 -1.86
N ARG A 519 15.88 -21.61 -2.47
CA ARG A 519 14.44 -21.34 -2.60
C ARG A 519 13.69 -22.45 -3.32
N LYS A 520 14.20 -22.89 -4.48
CA LYS A 520 13.57 -23.96 -5.28
C LYS A 520 13.48 -25.29 -4.53
N ASN A 521 14.45 -25.54 -3.66
CA ASN A 521 14.48 -26.74 -2.81
C ASN A 521 13.70 -26.56 -1.49
N GLY A 522 13.03 -25.43 -1.28
CA GLY A 522 12.24 -25.16 -0.07
C GLY A 522 13.06 -25.03 1.20
N GLU A 523 14.34 -24.62 1.11
CA GLU A 523 15.20 -24.42 2.28
C GLU A 523 14.68 -23.25 3.15
N PRO A 524 14.26 -23.51 4.40
CA PRO A 524 13.73 -22.47 5.29
C PRO A 524 14.73 -21.35 5.59
N HIS A 525 16.04 -21.68 5.64
CA HIS A 525 17.11 -20.72 5.94
C HIS A 525 17.76 -20.12 4.67
N ALA A 526 17.05 -20.08 3.55
CA ALA A 526 17.60 -19.61 2.28
C ALA A 526 18.22 -18.21 2.38
N LEU A 527 17.58 -17.29 3.11
CA LEU A 527 18.08 -15.93 3.32
C LEU A 527 19.32 -15.90 4.22
N HIS A 528 19.31 -16.63 5.34
CA HIS A 528 20.45 -16.70 6.26
C HIS A 528 21.70 -17.29 5.59
N LEU A 529 21.54 -18.40 4.87
CA LEU A 529 22.64 -19.03 4.14
C LEU A 529 23.17 -18.13 3.03
N THR A 530 22.27 -17.41 2.33
CA THR A 530 22.69 -16.43 1.31
C THR A 530 23.44 -15.27 1.93
N LEU A 531 23.00 -14.77 3.09
CA LEU A 531 23.71 -13.72 3.84
C LEU A 531 25.12 -14.18 4.23
N LEU A 532 25.26 -15.38 4.80
CA LEU A 532 26.56 -15.97 5.12
C LEU A 532 27.42 -16.14 3.86
N ARG A 533 26.82 -16.54 2.73
CA ARG A 533 27.54 -16.68 1.46
C ARG A 533 28.11 -15.34 1.00
N ILE A 534 27.31 -14.28 1.08
CA ILE A 534 27.76 -12.91 0.79
C ILE A 534 28.88 -12.50 1.75
N MET A 535 28.74 -12.78 3.06
CA MET A 535 29.78 -12.48 4.06
C MET A 535 31.10 -13.20 3.79
N CYS A 536 31.09 -14.40 3.18
CA CYS A 536 32.31 -15.12 2.79
C CYS A 536 33.15 -14.35 1.75
N ASP A 537 32.49 -13.60 0.87
CA ASP A 537 33.09 -13.10 -0.36
C ASP A 537 33.27 -11.58 -0.33
N LEU A 538 32.25 -10.85 0.13
CA LEU A 538 32.20 -9.39 0.08
C LEU A 538 33.22 -8.74 1.01
N ASP A 539 33.98 -7.78 0.48
CA ASP A 539 34.78 -6.85 1.29
C ASP A 539 33.87 -5.79 1.91
N ASP A 540 33.26 -6.12 3.05
CA ASP A 540 32.26 -5.28 3.70
C ASP A 540 32.90 -4.06 4.39
N THR A 541 32.76 -2.89 3.74
CA THR A 541 33.22 -1.60 4.27
C THR A 541 32.65 -1.26 5.65
N ASN A 542 31.46 -1.73 6.01
CA ASN A 542 30.81 -1.41 7.29
C ASN A 542 31.51 -2.13 8.44
N ILE A 543 31.93 -3.39 8.23
CA ILE A 543 32.73 -4.14 9.22
C ILE A 543 34.05 -3.42 9.44
N VAL A 544 34.76 -3.05 8.37
CA VAL A 544 36.06 -2.36 8.45
C VAL A 544 35.92 -1.01 9.14
N TYR A 545 34.88 -0.24 8.81
CA TYR A 545 34.61 1.06 9.43
C TYR A 545 34.39 0.97 10.95
N ARG A 546 33.68 -0.06 11.41
CA ARG A 546 33.33 -0.24 12.83
C ARG A 546 34.38 -0.98 13.64
N THR A 547 35.21 -1.78 12.96
CA THR A 547 36.19 -2.67 13.58
C THR A 547 37.56 -2.56 12.89
N SER A 548 37.91 -3.49 12.01
CA SER A 548 39.21 -3.59 11.34
C SER A 548 39.18 -4.54 10.15
N LEU A 549 40.22 -4.51 9.31
CA LEU A 549 40.43 -5.50 8.26
C LEU A 549 40.62 -6.93 8.79
N THR A 550 41.34 -7.09 9.91
CA THR A 550 41.55 -8.41 10.54
C THR A 550 40.22 -9.02 10.97
N MET A 551 39.35 -8.22 11.60
CA MET A 551 38.02 -8.66 12.01
C MET A 551 37.16 -9.05 10.80
N MET A 552 37.23 -8.30 9.70
CA MET A 552 36.51 -8.67 8.47
C MET A 552 36.97 -10.03 7.91
N ARG A 553 38.28 -10.34 7.96
CA ARG A 553 38.80 -11.66 7.56
C ARG A 553 38.31 -12.77 8.47
N GLN A 554 38.24 -12.52 9.79
CA GLN A 554 37.68 -13.47 10.75
C GLN A 554 36.19 -13.75 10.47
N VAL A 555 35.39 -12.71 10.22
CA VAL A 555 33.97 -12.86 9.83
C VAL A 555 33.84 -13.72 8.58
N LYS A 556 34.68 -13.50 7.55
CA LYS A 556 34.72 -14.32 6.33
C LYS A 556 34.98 -15.80 6.64
N GLU A 557 35.91 -16.11 7.53
CA GLU A 557 36.25 -17.47 7.93
C GLU A 557 35.12 -18.12 8.74
N GLU A 558 34.59 -17.42 9.75
CA GLU A 558 33.47 -17.88 10.56
C GLU A 558 32.23 -18.19 9.70
N SER A 559 31.89 -17.33 8.74
CA SER A 559 30.78 -17.58 7.79
C SER A 559 31.02 -18.82 6.92
N ARG A 560 32.25 -19.03 6.43
CA ARG A 560 32.60 -20.23 5.64
C ARG A 560 32.47 -21.51 6.46
N ASP A 561 32.88 -21.46 7.73
CA ASP A 561 32.79 -22.60 8.63
C ASP A 561 31.33 -23.00 8.89
N VAL A 562 30.44 -22.04 9.07
CA VAL A 562 28.99 -22.31 9.22
C VAL A 562 28.43 -22.94 7.95
N ILE A 563 28.70 -22.37 6.76
CA ILE A 563 28.23 -22.93 5.49
C ILE A 563 28.77 -24.34 5.27
N ARG A 564 30.07 -24.58 5.55
CA ARG A 564 30.70 -25.89 5.39
C ARG A 564 30.05 -26.95 6.29
N LYS A 565 29.78 -26.61 7.56
CA LYS A 565 29.10 -27.50 8.51
C LYS A 565 27.66 -27.80 8.06
N TRP A 566 26.97 -26.82 7.49
CA TRP A 566 25.60 -26.99 6.97
C TRP A 566 25.56 -27.86 5.70
N SER A 567 26.39 -27.54 4.71
CA SER A 567 26.41 -28.24 3.40
C SER A 567 27.04 -29.63 3.45
N GLY A 568 27.90 -29.90 4.43
CA GLY A 568 28.61 -31.18 4.56
C GLY A 568 27.88 -32.27 5.36
N ALA A 569 26.74 -31.95 5.99
CA ALA A 569 25.98 -32.90 6.79
C ALA A 569 24.79 -33.48 6.01
N GLU A 570 24.46 -34.76 6.25
CA GLU A 570 23.16 -35.31 5.85
C GLU A 570 22.03 -34.48 6.50
N ALA A 571 20.86 -34.39 5.85
CA ALA A 571 19.76 -33.55 6.32
C ALA A 571 19.34 -33.84 7.78
N SER A 572 19.44 -35.09 8.23
CA SER A 572 19.17 -35.55 9.60
C SER A 572 20.25 -35.21 10.62
N ALA A 573 21.45 -34.83 10.16
CA ALA A 573 22.62 -34.51 10.98
C ALA A 573 23.05 -33.03 10.86
N ARG A 574 22.25 -32.20 10.18
CA ARG A 574 22.51 -30.77 10.08
C ARG A 574 22.48 -30.14 11.47
N PRO A 575 23.46 -29.29 11.81
CA PRO A 575 23.44 -28.59 13.07
C PRO A 575 22.26 -27.61 13.11
N ASP A 576 21.76 -27.31 14.31
CA ASP A 576 20.73 -26.29 14.48
C ASP A 576 21.29 -24.91 14.09
N LEU A 577 20.85 -24.43 12.92
CA LEU A 577 21.35 -23.19 12.35
C LEU A 577 20.88 -21.97 13.15
N ASP A 578 19.69 -22.00 13.74
CA ASP A 578 19.19 -20.90 14.56
C ASP A 578 20.04 -20.70 15.81
N THR A 579 20.44 -21.80 16.47
CA THR A 579 21.38 -21.75 17.60
C THR A 579 22.74 -21.23 17.17
N ILE A 580 23.31 -21.74 16.07
CA ILE A 580 24.61 -21.26 15.55
C ILE A 580 24.56 -19.76 15.23
N LEU A 581 23.50 -19.30 14.56
CA LEU A 581 23.34 -17.90 14.19
C LEU A 581 23.13 -17.02 15.43
N SER A 582 22.44 -17.51 16.45
CA SER A 582 22.25 -16.79 17.71
C SER A 582 23.58 -16.63 18.46
N ASP A 583 24.39 -17.69 18.53
CA ASP A 583 25.74 -17.64 19.13
C ASP A 583 26.66 -16.70 18.35
N MET A 584 26.61 -16.78 17.01
CA MET A 584 27.34 -15.88 16.12
C MET A 584 26.90 -14.43 16.31
N ASN A 585 25.59 -14.17 16.48
CA ASN A 585 25.06 -12.86 16.79
C ASN A 585 25.62 -12.32 18.11
N ASN A 586 25.53 -13.09 19.20
CA ASN A 586 26.09 -12.69 20.50
C ASN A 586 27.57 -12.31 20.40
N SER A 587 28.34 -13.12 19.68
CA SER A 587 29.76 -12.86 19.42
C SER A 587 29.99 -11.60 18.59
N PHE A 588 29.19 -11.35 17.55
CA PHE A 588 29.30 -10.16 16.70
C PHE A 588 28.93 -8.89 17.45
N VAL A 589 27.85 -8.93 18.24
CA VAL A 589 27.41 -7.83 19.11
C VAL A 589 28.53 -7.44 20.08
N GLN A 590 29.13 -8.43 20.77
CA GLN A 590 30.24 -8.19 21.70
C GLN A 590 31.47 -7.56 21.02
N ARG A 591 31.76 -7.98 19.78
CA ARG A 591 32.89 -7.49 18.98
C ARG A 591 32.57 -6.22 18.18
N ASN A 592 31.36 -5.66 18.32
CA ASN A 592 30.86 -4.51 17.56
C ASN A 592 30.89 -4.71 16.02
N VAL A 593 30.73 -5.96 15.57
CA VAL A 593 30.69 -6.35 14.15
C VAL A 593 29.28 -6.16 13.61
N SER A 594 29.15 -5.39 12.52
CA SER A 594 27.91 -5.22 11.78
C SER A 594 28.17 -5.40 10.28
N PRO A 595 27.76 -6.54 9.68
CA PRO A 595 27.90 -6.82 8.24
C PRO A 595 26.88 -6.08 7.36
N GLY A 596 26.82 -4.75 7.49
CA GLY A 596 25.81 -3.91 6.83
C GLY A 596 25.89 -3.90 5.30
N GLY A 597 27.10 -3.96 4.73
CA GLY A 597 27.26 -4.10 3.27
C GLY A 597 26.77 -5.46 2.78
N SER A 598 26.98 -6.53 3.56
CA SER A 598 26.43 -7.86 3.24
C SER A 598 24.90 -7.87 3.31
N ALA A 599 24.29 -7.17 4.28
CA ALA A 599 22.85 -6.98 4.37
C ALA A 599 22.27 -6.23 3.16
N ASP A 600 22.91 -5.12 2.76
CA ASP A 600 22.52 -4.37 1.55
C ASP A 600 22.51 -5.29 0.31
N MET A 601 23.55 -6.13 0.15
CA MET A 601 23.64 -7.08 -0.96
C MET A 601 22.62 -8.23 -0.86
N LEU A 602 22.25 -8.68 0.34
CA LEU A 602 21.18 -9.67 0.53
C LEU A 602 19.86 -9.12 -0.02
N SER A 603 19.51 -7.89 0.33
CA SER A 603 18.30 -7.25 -0.20
C SER A 603 18.36 -7.14 -1.74
N LEU A 604 19.54 -6.79 -2.29
CA LEU A 604 19.73 -6.70 -3.74
C LEU A 604 19.56 -8.07 -4.44
N VAL A 605 20.07 -9.16 -3.85
CA VAL A 605 19.86 -10.54 -4.35
C VAL A 605 18.37 -10.88 -4.38
N VAL A 606 17.63 -10.61 -3.30
CA VAL A 606 16.19 -10.89 -3.22
C VAL A 606 15.41 -10.10 -4.27
N PHE A 607 15.74 -8.82 -4.47
CA PHE A 607 15.12 -7.99 -5.50
C PHE A 607 15.41 -8.51 -6.91
N ILE A 608 16.69 -8.79 -7.22
CA ILE A 608 17.09 -9.26 -8.55
C ILE A 608 16.50 -10.63 -8.87
N SER A 609 16.45 -11.55 -7.89
CA SER A 609 15.74 -12.83 -8.03
C SER A 609 14.29 -12.63 -8.46
N GLY A 610 13.60 -11.64 -7.88
CA GLY A 610 12.22 -11.35 -8.24
C GLY A 610 12.00 -10.63 -9.56
N VAL A 611 12.99 -9.86 -10.01
CA VAL A 611 12.97 -9.21 -11.33
C VAL A 611 13.25 -10.23 -12.45
N LEU A 612 14.10 -11.22 -12.20
CA LEU A 612 14.53 -12.22 -13.20
C LEU A 612 13.63 -13.46 -13.24
N GLY A 613 12.97 -13.81 -12.13
CA GLY A 613 11.96 -14.88 -12.06
C GLY A 613 10.69 -14.53 -12.81
#